data_AF-A0A2H0CZM6-F1
#
_entry.id   AF-A0A2H0CZM6-F1
#
_cell.length_a   1.000
_cell.length_b   1.000
_cell.length_c   1.000
_cell.angle_alpha   90.00
_cell.angle_beta   90.00
_cell.angle_gamma   90.00
#
_symmetry.space_group_name_H-M   'P 1'
#
loop_
_entity.id
_entity.type
_entity.pdbx_description
1 polymer ?
#
loop_
_entity_poly.entity_id
_entity_poly.type
_entity_poly.pdbx_seq_one_letter_code
_entity_poly.pdbx_strand_id
1 'polypeptide(L)' 'MEIKHLREESSKVLNKTKNLEDLDKVYREYLGKKGKISLVFDNLRHLSLAKRKEIGRELNQLKKEVKTQIENKK' A
#
# COMPACT_ATOMS: atom_id res chain seq x y z
N MET A 1 11.77 -1.63 7.31
CA MET A 1 11.04 -1.75 6.03
C MET A 1 10.80 -0.35 5.50
N GLU A 2 11.40 -0.01 4.36
CA GLU A 2 11.21 1.30 3.73
C GLU A 2 9.97 1.29 2.84
N ILE A 3 9.25 2.41 2.78
CA ILE A 3 8.06 2.61 1.91
C ILE A 3 8.38 2.25 0.45
N LYS A 4 9.63 2.51 0.04
CA LYS A 4 10.15 2.19 -1.30
C LYS A 4 10.03 0.70 -1.64
N HIS A 5 10.37 -0.19 -0.69
CA HIS A 5 10.24 -1.63 -0.89
C HIS A 5 8.78 -2.06 -1.06
N LEU A 6 7.89 -1.47 -0.26
CA LEU A 6 6.45 -1.70 -0.30
C LEU A 6 5.83 -1.31 -1.65
N ARG A 7 6.31 -0.21 -2.24
CA ARG A 7 5.94 0.24 -3.58
C ARG A 7 6.39 -0.73 -4.66
N GLU A 8 7.65 -1.16 -4.63
CA GLU A 8 8.17 -2.10 -5.64
C GLU A 8 7.50 -3.47 -5.55
N GLU A 9 7.27 -3.96 -4.33
CA GLU A 9 6.64 -5.25 -4.08
C GLU A 9 5.19 -5.26 -4.57
N SER A 10 4.39 -4.26 -4.17
CA SER A 10 2.99 -4.13 -4.62
C SER A 10 2.88 -4.05 -6.14
N SER A 11 3.73 -3.26 -6.80
CA SER A 11 3.78 -3.18 -8.27
C SER A 11 4.14 -4.51 -8.93
N LYS A 12 5.13 -5.24 -8.40
CA LYS A 12 5.51 -6.57 -8.92
C LYS A 12 4.36 -7.58 -8.77
N VAL A 13 3.70 -7.60 -7.61
CA VAL A 13 2.59 -8.52 -7.36
C VAL A 13 1.40 -8.18 -8.28
N LEU A 14 1.03 -6.90 -8.39
CA LEU A 14 -0.04 -6.44 -9.27
C LEU A 14 0.21 -6.78 -10.74
N ASN A 15 1.45 -6.65 -11.21
CA ASN A 15 1.82 -7.03 -12.58
C ASN A 15 1.70 -8.54 -12.83
N LYS A 16 1.96 -9.38 -11.81
CA LYS A 16 1.80 -10.84 -11.91
C LYS A 16 0.34 -11.31 -11.77
N THR A 17 -0.54 -10.45 -11.27
CA THR A 17 -1.94 -10.76 -11.02
C THR A 17 -2.71 -10.84 -12.35
N LYS A 18 -3.40 -11.97 -12.61
CA LYS A 18 -4.10 -12.25 -13.88
C LYS A 18 -5.62 -12.45 -13.76
N ASN A 19 -6.13 -12.64 -12.54
CA ASN A 19 -7.55 -12.90 -12.29
C ASN A 19 -8.05 -12.01 -11.15
N LEU A 20 -9.37 -11.84 -11.08
CA LEU A 20 -10.04 -11.00 -10.08
C LEU A 20 -9.79 -11.49 -8.64
N GLU A 21 -9.65 -12.80 -8.44
CA GLU A 21 -9.48 -13.41 -7.13
C GLU A 21 -8.10 -13.08 -6.52
N ASP A 22 -7.05 -13.09 -7.33
CA ASP A 22 -5.71 -12.66 -6.95
C ASP A 22 -5.67 -11.14 -6.76
N LEU A 23 -6.42 -10.37 -7.55
CA LEU A 23 -6.54 -8.92 -7.36
C LEU A 23 -7.15 -8.57 -6.00
N ASP A 24 -8.18 -9.32 -5.57
CA ASP A 24 -8.78 -9.21 -4.25
C ASP A 24 -7.84 -9.66 -3.12
N LYS A 25 -6.98 -10.65 -3.35
CA LYS A 25 -5.92 -11.01 -2.40
C LYS A 25 -4.94 -9.85 -2.23
N VAL A 26 -4.47 -9.25 -3.32
CA VAL A 26 -3.58 -8.08 -3.28
C VAL A 26 -4.25 -6.91 -2.57
N TYR A 27 -5.52 -6.64 -2.85
CA TYR A 27 -6.28 -5.61 -2.15
C TYR A 27 -6.28 -5.86 -0.63
N ARG A 28 -6.59 -7.09 -0.19
CA ARG A 28 -6.60 -7.45 1.23
C ARG A 28 -5.22 -7.36 1.88
N GLU A 29 -4.18 -7.80 1.17
CA GLU A 29 -2.80 -7.83 1.67
C GLU A 29 -2.19 -6.44 1.85
N TYR A 30 -2.49 -5.49 0.95
CA TYR A 30 -1.89 -4.16 0.99
C TYR A 30 -2.84 -3.10 1.56
N LEU A 31 -4.09 -3.06 1.09
CA LEU A 31 -5.07 -2.01 1.40
C LEU A 31 -6.10 -2.42 2.46
N GLY A 32 -6.18 -3.71 2.81
CA GLY A 32 -7.13 -4.20 3.81
C GLY A 32 -6.90 -3.60 5.21
N LYS A 33 -7.86 -3.82 6.13
CA LYS A 33 -7.76 -3.33 7.52
C LYS A 33 -6.49 -3.77 8.24
N LYS A 34 -6.00 -4.99 7.97
CA LYS A 34 -4.73 -5.53 8.48
C LYS A 34 -3.65 -5.58 7.38
N GLY A 35 -3.84 -4.85 6.29
CA GLY A 35 -2.92 -4.83 5.17
C GLY A 35 -1.64 -4.08 5.50
N LYS A 36 -0.57 -4.38 4.76
CA LYS A 36 0.76 -3.82 4.99
C LYS A 36 0.75 -2.29 5.05
N ILE A 37 0.02 -1.61 4.15
CA ILE A 37 -0.05 -0.13 4.13
C ILE A 37 -0.78 0.39 5.37
N SER A 38 -1.89 -0.24 5.76
CA SER A 38 -2.66 0.12 6.97
C SER A 38 -1.83 -0.05 8.24
N LEU A 39 -1.04 -1.13 8.35
CA LEU A 39 -0.15 -1.37 9.48
C LEU A 39 0.96 -0.30 9.57
N VAL A 40 1.51 0.14 8.44
CA VAL A 40 2.49 1.23 8.45
C VAL A 40 1.83 2.54 8.88
N PHE A 41 0.59 2.81 8.46
CA PHE A 41 -0.19 3.96 8.95
C PHE A 41 -0.39 3.94 10.47
N ASP A 42 -0.71 2.78 11.05
CA ASP A 42 -0.86 2.65 12.51
C ASP A 42 0.46 2.90 13.25
N ASN A 43 1.58 2.47 12.69
CA ASN A 43 2.91 2.74 13.25
C ASN A 43 3.31 4.23 13.20
N LEU A 44 2.70 5.06 12.33
CA LEU A 44 2.96 6.50 12.30
C LEU A 44 2.57 7.22 13.60
N ARG A 45 1.69 6.63 14.42
CA ARG A 45 1.21 7.21 15.67
C ARG A 45 2.34 7.41 16.70
N HIS A 46 3.44 6.67 16.56
CA HIS A 46 4.61 6.78 17.43
C HIS A 46 5.66 7.78 16.93
N LEU A 47 5.45 8.39 15.75
CA LEU A 47 6.39 9.34 15.16
C LEU A 47 6.04 10.78 15.51
N SER A 48 7.07 11.64 15.52
CA SER A 48 6.94 13.09 15.67
C SER A 48 6.11 13.71 14.54
N LEU A 49 5.50 14.86 14.80
CA LEU A 49 4.64 15.58 13.85
C LEU A 49 5.28 15.81 12.47
N ALA A 50 6.56 16.19 12.45
CA ALA A 50 7.30 16.42 11.20
C ALA A 50 7.45 15.13 10.38
N LYS A 51 7.98 14.06 10.99
CA LYS A 51 8.14 12.75 10.34
C LYS A 51 6.79 12.15 9.93
N ARG A 52 5.76 12.31 10.76
CA ARG A 52 4.40 11.84 10.45
C ARG A 52 3.84 12.52 9.20
N LYS A 53 4.07 13.82 9.00
CA LYS A 53 3.63 14.52 7.79
C LYS A 53 4.36 14.02 6.54
N GLU A 54 5.67 13.89 6.62
CA GLU A 54 6.51 13.41 5.51
C GLU A 54 6.12 11.99 5.09
N ILE A 55 6.18 11.05 6.03
CA ILE A 55 5.92 9.63 5.80
C ILE A 55 4.43 9.40 5.50
N GLY A 56 3.53 10.14 6.14
CA GLY A 56 2.09 10.08 5.87
C GLY A 56 1.73 10.53 4.45
N ARG A 57 2.44 11.53 3.89
CA ARG A 57 2.28 11.94 2.49
C ARG A 57 2.70 10.82 1.54
N GLU A 58 3.85 10.21 1.78
CA GLU A 58 4.35 9.09 0.97
C GLU A 58 3.41 7.87 1.02
N LEU A 59 2.91 7.53 2.21
CA LEU A 59 1.97 6.42 2.38
C LEU A 59 0.62 6.67 1.70
N ASN A 60 0.10 7.91 1.78
CA ASN A 60 -1.10 8.28 1.05
C ASN A 60 -0.91 8.16 -0.46
N GLN A 61 0.25 8.59 -0.96
CA GLN A 61 0.60 8.48 -2.37
C GLN A 61 0.68 7.01 -2.80
N LEU A 62 1.38 6.17 -2.03
CA LEU A 62 1.45 4.71 -2.29
C LEU A 62 0.06 4.06 -2.24
N LYS A 63 -0.76 4.39 -1.24
CA LYS A 63 -2.12 3.87 -1.11
C LYS A 63 -2.95 4.18 -2.37
N LYS A 64 -2.85 5.41 -2.87
CA LYS A 64 -3.56 5.84 -4.08
C LYS A 64 -3.04 5.10 -5.32
N GLU A 65 -1.73 4.99 -5.48
CA GLU A 65 -1.11 4.24 -6.59
C GLU A 65 -1.57 2.79 -6.65
N VAL A 66 -1.50 2.08 -5.52
CA VAL A 66 -1.95 0.68 -5.42
C VAL A 66 -3.45 0.56 -5.71
N LYS A 67 -4.26 1.46 -5.17
CA LYS A 67 -5.72 1.46 -5.42
C LYS A 67 -6.03 1.66 -6.91
N THR A 68 -5.40 2.63 -7.56
CA THR A 68 -5.60 2.91 -8.99
C THR A 68 -5.14 1.74 -9.86
N GLN A 69 -4.01 1.10 -9.54
CA GLN A 69 -3.56 -0.09 -10.28
C GLN A 69 -4.51 -1.27 -10.14
N ILE A 70 -5.09 -1.48 -8.96
CA ILE A 70 -6.13 -2.48 -8.74
C ILE A 70 -7.38 -2.12 -9.56
N GLU A 71 -7.87 -0.89 -9.46
CA GLU A 71 -9.07 -0.45 -10.18
C GLU A 71 -8.90 -0.55 -11.70
N ASN A 72 -7.72 -0.25 -12.25
CA ASN A 72 -7.44 -0.38 -13.69
C ASN A 72 -7.36 -1.83 -14.19
N LYS A 73 -7.18 -2.80 -13.29
CA LYS A 73 -7.11 -4.23 -13.61
C LYS A 73 -8.40 -4.99 -13.32
N LYS A 74 -9.37 -4.33 -12.68
CA LYS A 74 -10.68 -4.89 -12.33
C LYS A 74 -11.63 -4.77 -13.52
#